data_AF-A0A9E0GIV8-F1
#
_entry.id   AF-A0A9E0GIV8-F1
#
_cell.length_a   1.000
_cell.length_b   1.000
_cell.length_c   1.000
_cell.angle_alpha   90.00
_cell.angle_beta   90.00
_cell.angle_gamma   90.00
#
_symmetry.space_group_name_H-M   'P 1'
#
loop_
_entity.id
_entity.type
_entity.pdbx_description
1 polymer ?
#
loop_
_entity_poly.entity_id
_entity_poly.type
_entity_poly.pdbx_seq_one_letter_code
_entity_poly.pdbx_strand_id
1 'polypeptide(L)'
;MMGVGKIYPPNNKVLRDISLSYYHGAKIGVLGLNGSGKSTLLRILAGVETEFVGETLLSPGYTVGYLEQEPRLDESKTVRQIVEEGAQETVDALAEFDEINMRFGEDLSDEEMNDLIQRQGEVQESLDRLDAWDLDSRLELAMDALRCPPSDAK
;
A
#
# COMPACT_ATOMS: atom_id res chain seq x y z
N MET A 1 12.64 -8.20 15.66
CA MET A 1 12.45 -7.27 16.78
C MET A 1 13.16 -7.82 18.01
N MET A 2 13.77 -6.94 18.79
CA MET A 2 14.61 -7.31 19.95
C MET A 2 14.21 -6.47 21.16
N GLY A 3 13.89 -7.12 22.28
CA GLY A 3 13.66 -6.49 23.57
C GLY A 3 12.48 -5.51 23.64
N VAL A 4 11.46 -5.69 22.80
CA VAL A 4 10.41 -4.67 22.65
C VAL A 4 9.49 -4.61 23.86
N GLY A 5 9.26 -3.41 24.38
CA GLY A 5 8.34 -3.13 25.48
C GLY A 5 7.53 -1.87 25.25
N LYS A 6 6.28 -1.86 25.76
CA LYS A 6 5.39 -0.68 25.71
C LYS A 6 4.73 -0.48 27.07
N ILE A 7 4.78 0.77 27.53
CA ILE A 7 4.10 1.24 28.74
C ILE A 7 3.26 2.43 28.32
N TYR A 8 1.96 2.38 28.61
CA TYR A 8 1.10 3.56 28.49
C TYR A 8 1.03 4.27 29.86
N PRO A 9 1.08 5.61 29.90
CA PRO A 9 0.93 6.35 31.15
C PRO A 9 -0.38 6.04 31.89
N PRO A 10 -0.41 6.11 33.23
CA PRO A 10 0.71 6.43 34.10
C PRO A 10 1.68 5.26 34.34
N ASN A 11 1.25 3.99 34.24
CA ASN A 11 2.12 2.82 34.44
C ASN A 11 1.57 1.50 33.87
N ASN A 12 0.76 1.56 32.79
CA ASN A 12 0.17 0.37 32.19
C ASN A 12 1.16 -0.33 31.25
N LYS A 13 1.90 -1.30 31.76
CA LYS A 13 2.87 -2.08 30.98
C LYS A 13 2.17 -3.16 30.16
N VAL A 14 1.97 -2.88 28.88
CA VAL A 14 1.23 -3.70 27.92
C VAL A 14 2.11 -4.74 27.21
N LEU A 15 3.36 -4.40 26.90
CA LEU A 15 4.35 -5.34 26.34
C LEU A 15 5.61 -5.39 27.20
N ARG A 16 6.20 -6.57 27.33
CA ARG A 16 7.39 -6.82 28.16
C ARG A 16 8.37 -7.70 27.40
N ASP A 17 9.53 -7.13 27.04
CA ASP A 17 10.70 -7.87 26.53
C ASP A 17 10.36 -8.83 25.38
N ILE A 18 9.65 -8.32 24.37
CA ILE A 18 9.24 -9.10 23.21
C ILE A 18 10.40 -9.15 22.21
N SER A 19 10.96 -10.35 22.04
CA SER A 19 11.96 -10.64 21.03
C SER A 19 11.43 -11.69 20.07
N LEU A 20 11.25 -11.31 18.80
CA LEU A 20 10.65 -12.15 17.76
C LEU A 20 11.41 -11.95 16.45
N SER A 21 11.62 -13.06 15.73
CA SER A 21 12.17 -13.09 14.38
C SER A 21 11.21 -13.84 13.46
N TYR A 22 10.99 -13.31 12.27
CA TYR A 22 10.07 -13.88 11.30
C TYR A 22 10.83 -14.41 10.09
N TYR A 23 10.45 -15.60 9.64
CA TYR A 23 10.95 -16.17 8.40
C TYR A 23 10.05 -15.77 7.24
N HIS A 24 10.65 -15.60 6.06
CA HIS A 24 9.90 -15.33 4.84
C HIS A 24 8.86 -16.44 4.60
N GLY A 25 7.63 -16.06 4.24
CA GLY A 25 6.52 -16.98 4.00
C GLY A 25 5.81 -17.52 5.25
N ALA A 26 6.25 -17.17 6.46
CA ALA A 26 5.58 -17.58 7.68
C ALA A 26 4.19 -16.93 7.82
N LYS A 27 3.17 -17.73 8.17
CA LYS A 27 1.83 -17.26 8.53
C LYS A 27 1.65 -17.37 10.03
N ILE A 28 1.43 -16.24 10.71
CA ILE A 28 1.49 -16.17 12.18
C ILE A 28 0.21 -15.55 12.71
N GLY A 29 -0.49 -16.29 13.57
CA GLY A 29 -1.62 -15.78 14.34
C GLY A 29 -1.17 -15.29 15.71
N VAL A 30 -1.50 -14.04 16.07
CA VAL A 30 -1.26 -13.49 17.40
C VAL A 30 -2.52 -13.65 18.26
N LEU A 31 -2.45 -14.49 19.29
CA LEU A 31 -3.57 -14.81 20.18
C LEU A 31 -3.34 -14.28 21.59
N GLY A 32 -4.42 -14.09 22.35
CA GLY A 32 -4.37 -13.60 23.73
C GLY A 32 -5.65 -12.88 24.15
N LEU A 33 -5.79 -12.63 25.45
CA LEU A 33 -6.95 -11.93 26.02
C LEU A 33 -7.04 -10.47 25.56
N ASN A 34 -8.20 -9.84 25.74
CA ASN A 34 -8.33 -8.40 25.51
C ASN A 34 -7.40 -7.63 26.46
N GLY A 35 -6.73 -6.61 25.93
CA GLY A 35 -5.71 -5.86 26.67
C GLY A 35 -4.33 -6.52 26.73
N SER A 36 -4.12 -7.73 26.18
CA SER A 36 -2.81 -8.41 26.20
C SER A 36 -1.74 -7.80 25.28
N GLY A 37 -2.03 -6.66 24.63
CA GLY A 37 -1.08 -5.96 23.78
C GLY A 37 -1.00 -6.41 22.33
N LYS A 38 -1.91 -7.27 21.84
CA LYS A 38 -1.89 -7.76 20.45
C LYS A 38 -1.90 -6.64 19.42
N SER A 39 -2.86 -5.72 19.50
CA SER A 39 -2.97 -4.60 18.57
C SER A 39 -1.77 -3.64 18.71
N THR A 40 -1.25 -3.46 19.93
CA THR A 40 -0.02 -2.68 20.15
C THR A 40 1.19 -3.31 19.47
N LEU A 41 1.35 -4.64 19.58
CA LEU A 41 2.42 -5.37 18.91
C LEU A 41 2.34 -5.21 17.38
N LEU A 42 1.14 -5.40 16.81
CA LEU A 42 0.92 -5.24 15.37
C LEU A 42 1.20 -3.80 14.90
N ARG A 43 0.78 -2.78 15.65
CA ARG A 43 1.08 -1.37 15.33
C ARG A 43 2.58 -1.05 15.38
N ILE A 44 3.32 -1.63 16.34
CA ILE A 44 4.78 -1.47 16.41
C ILE A 44 5.45 -2.10 15.19
N LEU A 45 5.02 -3.31 14.79
CA LEU A 45 5.52 -3.99 13.60
C LEU A 45 5.18 -3.23 12.30
N ALA A 46 4.01 -2.58 12.26
CA ALA A 46 3.57 -1.73 11.18
C ALA A 46 4.28 -0.37 11.12
N GLY A 47 5.05 0.00 12.15
CA GLY A 47 5.66 1.34 12.26
C GLY A 47 4.67 2.45 12.64
N VAL A 48 3.40 2.12 12.94
CA VAL A 48 2.37 3.09 13.37
C VAL A 48 2.59 3.54 14.81
N GLU A 49 3.03 2.63 15.67
CA GLU A 49 3.37 2.91 17.07
C GLU A 49 4.90 2.95 17.20
N THR A 50 5.47 4.15 17.30
CA THR A 50 6.93 4.37 17.32
C THR A 50 7.49 4.59 18.73
N GLU A 51 6.64 4.95 19.69
CA GLU A 51 7.06 5.17 21.07
C GLU A 51 7.13 3.86 21.86
N PHE A 52 8.23 3.11 21.74
CA PHE A 52 8.44 1.88 22.48
C PHE A 52 9.92 1.74 22.90
N VAL A 53 10.20 0.82 23.81
CA VAL A 53 11.57 0.43 24.19
C VAL A 53 11.98 -0.77 23.35
N GLY A 54 13.26 -0.87 22.97
CA GLY A 54 13.79 -1.96 22.15
C GLY A 54 13.88 -1.56 20.67
N GLU A 55 14.03 -2.56 19.80
CA GLU A 55 14.30 -2.32 18.37
C GLU A 55 13.44 -3.19 17.45
N THR A 56 12.98 -2.59 16.35
CA THR A 56 12.38 -3.29 15.21
C THR A 56 13.31 -3.18 14.01
N LEU A 57 13.37 -4.24 13.19
CA LEU A 57 14.18 -4.29 11.99
C LEU A 57 13.32 -4.85 10.86
N LEU A 58 13.23 -4.11 9.77
CA LEU A 58 12.65 -4.56 8.51
C LEU A 58 13.79 -4.85 7.53
N SER A 59 13.72 -6.01 6.87
CA SER A 59 14.73 -6.40 5.89
C SER A 59 14.75 -5.41 4.71
N PRO A 60 15.93 -5.04 4.18
CA PRO A 60 16.02 -4.16 3.02
C PRO A 60 15.21 -4.69 1.82
N GLY A 61 14.50 -3.80 1.13
CA GLY A 61 13.66 -4.13 -0.02
C GLY A 61 12.25 -4.67 0.33
N TYR A 62 11.92 -4.83 1.61
CA TYR A 62 10.58 -5.20 2.04
C TYR A 62 9.77 -3.97 2.45
N THR A 63 8.47 -4.01 2.20
CA THR A 63 7.49 -3.04 2.69
C THR A 63 6.56 -3.69 3.72
N VAL A 64 5.84 -2.87 4.49
CA VAL A 64 4.84 -3.34 5.46
C VAL A 64 3.48 -2.79 5.08
N GLY A 65 2.53 -3.69 4.82
CA GLY A 65 1.11 -3.36 4.71
C GLY A 65 0.42 -3.54 6.06
N TYR A 66 -0.35 -2.54 6.49
CA TYR A 66 -1.10 -2.57 7.74
C TYR A 66 -2.57 -2.26 7.49
N LEU A 67 -3.43 -3.23 7.81
CA LEU A 67 -4.88 -3.09 7.74
C LEU A 67 -5.42 -2.80 9.13
N GLU A 68 -6.05 -1.63 9.29
CA GLU A 68 -6.67 -1.23 10.55
C GLU A 68 -7.95 -2.02 10.81
N GLN A 69 -8.34 -2.10 12.09
CA GLN A 69 -9.62 -2.72 12.46
C GLN A 69 -10.81 -1.91 11.91
N GLU A 70 -10.66 -0.58 11.89
CA GLU A 70 -11.61 0.36 11.32
C GLU A 70 -10.89 1.13 10.20
N PRO A 71 -10.91 0.62 8.96
CA PRO A 71 -10.26 1.29 7.83
C PRO A 71 -10.84 2.70 7.63
N ARG A 72 -9.95 3.66 7.40
CA ARG A 72 -10.31 5.02 7.00
C ARG A 72 -10.29 5.08 5.48
N LEU A 73 -11.45 5.23 4.87
CA LEU A 73 -11.61 5.37 3.43
C LEU A 73 -12.10 6.78 3.09
N ASP A 74 -11.77 7.26 1.90
CA ASP A 74 -12.28 8.53 1.39
C ASP A 74 -13.72 8.35 0.90
N GLU A 75 -14.68 8.89 1.65
CA GLU A 75 -16.12 8.80 1.35
C GLU A 75 -16.52 9.51 0.05
N SER A 76 -15.64 10.30 -0.55
CA SER A 76 -15.90 10.94 -1.84
C SER A 76 -15.69 9.98 -3.02
N LYS A 77 -14.87 8.94 -2.83
CA LYS A 77 -14.44 7.98 -3.85
C LYS A 77 -15.43 6.82 -3.99
N THR A 78 -15.44 6.20 -5.16
CA THR A 78 -16.16 4.95 -5.35
C THR A 78 -15.34 3.77 -4.83
N VAL A 79 -15.99 2.62 -4.62
CA VAL A 79 -15.33 1.35 -4.29
C VAL A 79 -14.16 1.08 -5.24
N ARG A 80 -14.38 1.23 -6.54
CA ARG A 80 -13.33 1.01 -7.55
C ARG A 80 -12.13 1.93 -7.35
N GLN A 81 -12.38 3.23 -7.14
CA GLN A 81 -11.32 4.21 -6.91
C GLN A 81 -10.52 3.91 -5.63
N ILE A 82 -11.17 3.40 -4.58
CA ILE A 82 -10.48 2.95 -3.37
C ILE A 82 -9.59 1.73 -3.66
N VAL A 83 -10.05 0.77 -4.45
CA VAL A 83 -9.24 -0.41 -4.80
C VAL A 83 -8.08 -0.05 -5.73
N GLU A 84 -8.28 0.90 -6.64
CA GLU A 84 -7.26 1.46 -7.52
C GLU A 84 -6.06 2.05 -6.75
N GLU A 85 -6.27 2.60 -5.54
CA GLU A 85 -5.18 3.07 -4.67
C GLU A 85 -4.16 1.96 -4.33
N GLY A 86 -4.60 0.70 -4.31
CA GLY A 86 -3.71 -0.46 -4.11
C GLY A 86 -2.77 -0.73 -5.28
N ALA A 87 -3.04 -0.12 -6.44
CA ALA A 87 -2.25 -0.19 -7.66
C ALA A 87 -1.96 1.22 -8.22
N GLN A 88 -1.85 2.23 -7.35
CA GLN A 88 -1.77 3.64 -7.73
C GLN A 88 -0.65 3.92 -8.74
N GLU A 89 0.52 3.28 -8.59
CA GLU A 89 1.63 3.41 -9.55
C GLU A 89 1.23 3.02 -10.98
N THR A 90 0.43 1.96 -11.13
CA THR A 90 -0.08 1.51 -12.43
C THR A 90 -1.15 2.45 -12.97
N VAL A 91 -2.04 2.94 -12.09
CA VAL A 91 -3.09 3.91 -12.44
C VAL A 91 -2.48 5.22 -12.92
N ASP A 92 -1.49 5.74 -12.20
CA ASP A 92 -0.79 6.99 -12.53
C ASP A 92 -0.03 6.86 -13.86
N ALA A 93 0.62 5.72 -14.11
CA ALA A 93 1.31 5.47 -15.38
C ALA A 93 0.35 5.43 -16.58
N LEU A 94 -0.85 4.84 -16.41
CA LEU A 94 -1.88 4.83 -17.46
C LEU A 94 -2.42 6.24 -17.71
N ALA A 95 -2.70 6.99 -16.65
CA ALA A 95 -3.15 8.37 -16.76
C ALA A 95 -2.12 9.26 -17.48
N GLU A 96 -0.84 9.11 -17.13
CA GLU A 96 0.25 9.82 -17.80
C GLU A 96 0.35 9.45 -19.28
N PHE A 97 0.21 8.16 -19.62
CA PHE A 97 0.21 7.71 -21.01
C PHE A 97 -0.94 8.33 -21.82
N ASP A 98 -2.14 8.40 -21.24
CA ASP A 98 -3.30 9.04 -21.85
C ASP A 98 -3.08 10.54 -22.04
N GLU A 99 -2.53 11.24 -21.05
CA GLU A 99 -2.18 12.66 -21.15
C GLU A 99 -1.16 12.93 -22.27
N ILE A 100 -0.12 12.09 -22.37
CA ILE A 100 0.87 12.15 -23.44
C ILE A 100 0.20 11.97 -24.80
N ASN A 101 -0.71 10.99 -24.92
CA ASN A 101 -1.46 10.74 -26.16
C ASN A 101 -2.35 11.92 -26.57
N MET A 102 -2.97 12.60 -25.60
CA MET A 102 -3.76 13.81 -25.88
C MET A 102 -2.87 14.95 -26.40
N ARG A 103 -1.69 15.13 -25.80
CA ARG A 103 -0.74 16.19 -26.20
C ARG A 103 -0.21 16.04 -27.63
N PHE A 104 -0.13 14.81 -28.17
CA PHE A 104 0.21 14.60 -29.58
C PHE A 104 -0.79 15.25 -30.56
N GLY A 105 -2.01 15.57 -30.11
CA GLY A 105 -3.00 16.29 -30.91
C GLY A 105 -2.85 17.82 -30.92
N GLU A 106 -1.89 18.37 -30.17
CA GLU A 106 -1.64 19.81 -30.07
C GLU A 106 -0.64 20.31 -31.12
N ASP A 107 -0.62 21.62 -31.36
CA ASP A 107 0.42 22.26 -32.17
C ASP A 107 1.72 22.35 -31.35
N LEU A 108 2.58 21.35 -31.49
CA LEU A 108 3.88 21.25 -30.82
C LEU A 108 5.03 21.67 -31.74
N SER A 109 6.08 22.24 -31.16
CA SER A 109 7.35 22.39 -31.86
C SER A 109 8.06 21.04 -32.06
N ASP A 110 9.02 20.99 -32.99
CA ASP A 110 9.81 19.76 -33.23
C ASP A 110 10.55 19.28 -31.97
N GLU A 111 11.00 20.20 -31.11
CA GLU A 111 11.66 19.89 -29.84
C GLU A 111 10.67 19.27 -28.84
N GLU A 112 9.51 19.89 -28.64
CA GLU A 112 8.46 19.38 -27.76
C GLU A 112 7.92 18.03 -28.22
N MET A 113 7.78 17.82 -29.54
CA MET A 113 7.38 16.55 -30.13
C MET A 113 8.40 15.44 -29.83
N ASN A 114 9.70 15.72 -29.98
CA ASN A 114 10.75 14.74 -29.69
C ASN A 114 10.80 14.37 -28.21
N ASP A 115 10.71 15.36 -27.31
CA ASP A 115 10.65 15.13 -25.87
C ASP A 115 9.43 14.29 -25.48
N LEU A 116 8.28 14.56 -26.10
CA LEU A 116 7.05 13.81 -25.84
C LEU A 116 7.14 12.36 -26.31
N ILE A 117 7.76 12.10 -27.47
CA ILE A 117 8.04 10.74 -27.97
C ILE A 117 8.95 9.99 -27.01
N GLN A 118 10.01 10.65 -26.52
CA GLN A 118 10.91 10.03 -25.55
C GLN A 118 10.16 9.67 -24.27
N ARG A 119 9.37 10.60 -23.73
CA ARG A 119 8.61 10.37 -22.49
C ARG A 119 7.58 9.25 -22.67
N GLN A 120 6.88 9.21 -23.81
CA GLN A 120 5.95 8.12 -24.13
C GLN A 120 6.66 6.76 -24.09
N GLY A 121 7.88 6.67 -24.62
CA GLY A 121 8.68 5.45 -24.59
C GLY A 121 9.00 4.98 -23.17
N GLU A 122 9.43 5.90 -22.29
CA GLU A 122 9.71 5.60 -20.89
C GLU A 122 8.47 5.11 -20.13
N VAL A 123 7.32 5.77 -20.37
CA VAL A 123 6.04 5.39 -19.75
C VAL A 123 5.58 4.04 -20.28
N GLN A 124 5.69 3.77 -21.58
CA GLN A 124 5.36 2.48 -22.18
C GLN A 124 6.18 1.33 -21.55
N GLU A 125 7.49 1.51 -21.38
CA GLU A 125 8.34 0.51 -20.70
C GLU A 125 7.91 0.27 -19.24
N SER A 126 7.40 1.31 -18.57
CA SER A 126 6.85 1.18 -17.22
C SER A 126 5.53 0.40 -17.22
N LEU A 127 4.62 0.71 -18.15
CA LEU A 127 3.34 0.02 -18.30
C LEU A 127 3.51 -1.48 -18.57
N ASP A 128 4.45 -1.82 -19.45
CA ASP A 128 4.77 -3.22 -19.76
C ASP A 128 5.35 -3.95 -18.54
N ARG A 129 6.17 -3.28 -17.73
CA ARG A 129 6.73 -3.85 -16.49
C ARG A 129 5.68 -4.09 -15.41
N LEU A 130 4.65 -3.24 -15.38
CA LEU A 130 3.58 -3.26 -14.37
C LEU A 130 2.40 -4.16 -14.75
N ASP A 131 2.45 -4.80 -15.93
CA ASP A 131 1.32 -5.51 -16.54
C ASP A 131 0.06 -4.62 -16.54
N ALA A 132 0.21 -3.36 -16.93
CA ALA A 132 -0.80 -2.32 -16.75
C ALA A 132 -2.05 -2.55 -17.60
N TRP A 133 -1.90 -3.19 -18.77
CA TRP A 133 -3.00 -3.47 -19.70
C TRP A 133 -4.03 -4.47 -19.14
N ASP A 134 -3.65 -5.26 -18.13
CA ASP A 134 -4.52 -6.20 -17.43
C ASP A 134 -5.09 -5.62 -16.11
N LEU A 135 -4.88 -4.33 -15.84
CA LEU A 135 -5.26 -3.71 -14.58
C LEU A 135 -6.76 -3.89 -14.27
N ASP A 136 -7.64 -3.67 -15.25
CA ASP A 136 -9.08 -3.82 -15.07
C ASP A 136 -9.47 -5.20 -14.56
N SER A 137 -9.00 -6.26 -15.23
CA SER A 137 -9.29 -7.64 -14.82
C SER A 137 -8.69 -7.98 -13.46
N ARG A 138 -7.53 -7.42 -13.13
CA ARG A 138 -6.89 -7.59 -11.81
C ARG A 138 -7.70 -6.90 -10.71
N LEU A 139 -8.21 -5.70 -10.96
CA LEU A 139 -9.06 -4.96 -10.03
C LEU A 139 -10.39 -5.68 -9.80
N GLU A 140 -11.03 -6.19 -10.86
CA GLU A 140 -12.25 -7.00 -10.76
C GLU A 140 -12.02 -8.25 -9.90
N LEU A 141 -10.96 -9.01 -10.19
CA LEU A 141 -10.61 -10.19 -9.41
C LEU A 141 -10.37 -9.85 -7.93
N ALA A 142 -9.71 -8.73 -7.65
CA ALA A 142 -9.45 -8.27 -6.28
C ALA A 142 -10.75 -7.88 -5.56
N MET A 143 -11.62 -7.10 -6.21
CA MET A 143 -12.92 -6.71 -5.66
C MET A 143 -13.80 -7.94 -5.35
N ASP A 144 -13.83 -8.92 -6.25
CA ASP A 144 -14.57 -10.18 -6.04
C ASP A 144 -14.00 -10.98 -4.86
N ALA A 145 -12.67 -11.12 -4.78
CA ALA A 145 -12.01 -11.83 -3.70
C ALA A 145 -12.25 -11.18 -2.32
N LEU A 146 -12.28 -9.85 -2.28
CA LEU A 146 -12.58 -9.06 -1.09
C LEU A 146 -14.08 -8.96 -0.79
N ARG A 147 -14.94 -9.40 -1.72
CA ARG A 147 -16.41 -9.27 -1.66
C ARG A 147 -16.84 -7.82 -1.48
N CYS A 148 -16.23 -6.94 -2.25
CA CYS A 148 -16.57 -5.53 -2.27
C CYS A 148 -18.04 -5.30 -2.70
N PRO A 149 -18.67 -4.19 -2.29
CA PRO A 149 -19.91 -3.72 -2.90
C PRO A 149 -19.73 -3.42 -4.40
N PRO A 150 -20.81 -3.05 -5.13
CA PRO A 150 -20.71 -2.62 -6.52
C PRO A 150 -19.63 -1.54 -6.72
N SER A 151 -18.90 -1.61 -7.83
CA SER A 151 -17.73 -0.78 -8.13
C SER A 151 -18.01 0.73 -8.14
N ASP A 152 -19.23 1.12 -8.47
CA ASP A 152 -19.72 2.50 -8.56
C ASP A 152 -20.35 3.02 -7.25
N ALA A 153 -20.48 2.16 -6.23
CA ALA A 153 -20.95 2.56 -4.91
C ALA A 153 -19.94 3.49 -4.22
N LYS A 154 -20.43 4.38 -3.36
CA LYS A 154 -19.65 5.22 -2.45
C LYS A 154 -19.75 4.70 -1.03
#